data_AF-A0A943K428-F1
#
_entry.id   AF-A0A943K428-F1
#
_cell.length_a   1.000
_cell.length_b   1.000
_cell.length_c   1.000
_cell.angle_alpha   90.00
_cell.angle_beta   90.00
_cell.angle_gamma   90.00
#
_symmetry.space_group_name_H-M   'P 1'
#
loop_
_entity.id
_entity.type
_entity.pdbx_description
1 polymer ?
#
loop_
_entity_poly.entity_id
_entity_poly.type
_entity_poly.pdbx_seq_one_letter_code
_entity_poly.pdbx_strand_id
1 'polypeptide(L)'
;MKKFILISLILFLSFPAGAVTLEGGVKFDINTARRTLMETPDRKIDSNLVQTHFIDKYYSENTTYLYQGKAELKDRVLAFFSDKTYAVMYNDNPLYVWYYSSYGNLIYAEKKNRSEYPYKTYKYTPDGRLVNMSLRVSKGETFIYTPDGNLLAHWVGANAFDENGNIIMTRKYYE
;
A
#
# COMPACT_ATOMS: atom_id res chain seq x y z
N MET A 1 80.91 -3.69 11.03
CA MET A 1 80.23 -4.05 12.29
C MET A 1 78.83 -3.44 12.24
N LYS A 2 77.80 -4.26 12.00
CA LYS A 2 76.63 -4.49 12.88
C LYS A 2 75.84 -3.20 13.20
N LYS A 3 74.78 -2.93 12.43
CA LYS A 3 73.36 -3.23 12.74
C LYS A 3 72.84 -2.48 13.97
N PHE A 4 71.98 -1.48 13.74
CA PHE A 4 70.76 -1.32 14.54
C PHE A 4 69.59 -1.01 13.61
N ILE A 5 68.58 -1.86 13.75
CA ILE A 5 67.28 -1.86 13.10
C ILE A 5 66.37 -0.96 13.95
N LEU A 6 65.58 -0.09 13.33
CA LEU A 6 64.23 0.17 13.82
C LEU A 6 63.27 0.40 12.65
N ILE A 7 62.57 -0.68 12.34
CA ILE A 7 61.36 -0.73 11.52
C ILE A 7 60.28 0.04 12.29
N SER A 8 59.77 1.13 11.72
CA SER A 8 58.46 1.64 12.13
C SER A 8 57.44 1.17 11.10
N LEU A 9 56.76 0.12 11.52
CA LEU A 9 55.67 -0.59 10.87
C LEU A 9 54.52 0.42 10.63
N ILE A 10 54.26 0.79 9.37
CA ILE A 10 52.99 1.42 8.99
C ILE A 10 51.91 0.37 9.21
N LEU A 11 51.26 0.43 10.36
CA LEU A 11 50.07 -0.36 10.64
C LEU A 11 49.01 0.04 9.62
N PHE A 12 48.63 -0.94 8.81
CA PHE A 12 47.38 -0.96 8.08
C PHE A 12 46.22 -0.64 9.04
N LEU A 13 45.77 0.61 9.07
CA LEU A 13 44.42 0.95 9.48
C LEU A 13 43.50 0.60 8.31
N SER A 14 43.32 -0.70 8.08
CA SER A 14 42.13 -1.23 7.47
C SER A 14 40.97 -0.94 8.42
N PHE A 15 40.45 0.29 8.37
CA PHE A 15 39.10 0.52 8.82
C PHE A 15 38.22 -0.42 8.00
N PRO A 16 37.42 -1.31 8.61
CA PRO A 16 36.24 -1.77 7.92
C PRO A 16 35.46 -0.50 7.65
N ALA A 17 35.46 -0.03 6.41
CA ALA A 17 34.35 0.75 5.90
C ALA A 17 33.15 -0.12 6.25
N GLY A 18 32.46 0.25 7.33
CA GLY A 18 31.17 -0.31 7.65
C GLY A 18 30.34 0.05 6.44
N ALA A 19 30.27 -0.90 5.51
CA ALA A 19 29.33 -0.86 4.42
C ALA A 19 27.99 -0.86 5.14
N VAL A 20 27.46 0.34 5.36
CA VAL A 20 26.02 0.52 5.47
C VAL A 20 25.53 -0.10 4.19
N THR A 21 24.96 -1.30 4.31
CA THR A 21 24.13 -1.86 3.26
C THR A 21 23.12 -0.79 2.93
N LEU A 22 23.36 -0.06 1.84
CA LEU A 22 22.33 0.67 1.13
C LEU A 22 21.28 -0.39 0.85
N GLU A 23 20.22 -0.43 1.66
CA GLU A 23 19.04 -1.21 1.34
C GLU A 23 18.63 -0.76 -0.05
N GLY A 24 18.95 -1.60 -1.04
CA GLY A 24 18.73 -1.35 -2.46
C GLY A 24 17.24 -1.46 -2.77
N GLY A 25 16.43 -0.65 -2.07
CA GLY A 25 15.02 -0.53 -2.31
C GLY A 25 14.82 -0.06 -3.74
N VAL A 26 13.98 -0.77 -4.49
CA VAL A 26 13.56 -0.34 -5.82
C VAL A 26 12.88 1.03 -5.65
N LYS A 27 13.52 2.08 -6.18
CA LYS A 27 12.90 3.40 -6.24
C LYS A 27 11.88 3.39 -7.36
N PHE A 28 10.65 3.73 -7.02
CA PHE A 28 9.58 3.91 -7.99
C PHE A 28 9.35 5.41 -8.22
N ASP A 29 9.26 5.78 -9.48
CA ASP A 29 8.68 7.03 -9.93
C ASP A 29 7.32 6.74 -10.61
N ILE A 30 6.64 7.80 -11.04
CA ILE A 30 5.34 7.69 -11.70
C ILE A 30 5.41 6.74 -12.92
N ASN A 31 6.47 6.82 -13.73
CA ASN A 31 6.56 6.05 -14.97
C ASN A 31 6.87 4.57 -14.73
N THR A 32 7.79 4.28 -13.81
CA THR A 32 8.18 2.91 -13.44
C THR A 32 7.06 2.21 -12.66
N ALA A 33 6.35 2.92 -11.78
CA ALA A 33 5.17 2.39 -11.11
C ALA A 33 4.03 2.07 -12.10
N ARG A 34 3.76 2.99 -13.03
CA ARG A 34 2.78 2.77 -14.12
C ARG A 34 3.14 1.53 -14.93
N ARG A 35 4.38 1.44 -15.42
CA ARG A 35 4.86 0.28 -16.20
C ARG A 35 4.69 -1.03 -15.43
N THR A 36 5.10 -1.02 -14.15
CA THR A 36 4.98 -2.19 -13.25
C THR A 36 3.55 -2.72 -13.17
N LEU A 37 2.54 -1.85 -13.13
CA LEU A 37 1.13 -2.26 -13.09
C LEU A 37 0.61 -2.72 -14.45
N MET A 38 1.05 -2.08 -15.54
CA MET A 38 0.55 -2.33 -16.89
C MET A 38 1.11 -3.60 -17.54
N GLU A 39 2.31 -4.05 -17.18
CA GLU A 39 2.94 -5.25 -17.77
C GLU A 39 2.26 -6.56 -17.34
N THR A 40 1.76 -6.62 -16.11
CA THR A 40 1.11 -7.83 -15.56
C THR A 40 -0.12 -7.45 -14.74
N PRO A 41 -1.18 -6.95 -15.40
CA PRO A 41 -2.39 -6.52 -14.71
C PRO A 41 -3.23 -7.75 -14.36
N ASP A 42 -3.51 -7.93 -13.07
CA ASP A 42 -4.58 -8.82 -12.65
C ASP A 42 -5.89 -8.05 -12.83
N ARG A 43 -6.66 -8.41 -13.86
CA ARG A 43 -7.89 -7.70 -14.25
C ARG A 43 -9.16 -8.43 -13.84
N LYS A 44 -9.06 -9.47 -13.01
CA LYS A 44 -10.19 -10.31 -12.62
C LYS A 44 -10.30 -10.46 -11.11
N ILE A 45 -11.55 -10.44 -10.64
CA ILE A 45 -11.93 -10.81 -9.28
C ILE A 45 -12.98 -11.91 -9.34
N ASP A 46 -12.96 -12.83 -8.37
CA ASP A 46 -13.93 -13.92 -8.27
C ASP A 46 -15.30 -13.35 -7.91
N SER A 47 -16.25 -13.39 -8.85
CA SER A 47 -17.59 -12.85 -8.67
C SER A 47 -18.39 -13.58 -7.60
N ASN A 48 -18.15 -14.87 -7.37
CA ASN A 48 -18.83 -15.63 -6.31
C ASN A 48 -18.36 -15.15 -4.94
N LEU A 49 -17.05 -14.90 -4.79
CA LEU A 49 -16.49 -14.34 -3.56
C LEU A 49 -17.01 -12.91 -3.30
N VAL A 50 -17.10 -12.08 -4.34
CA VAL A 50 -17.63 -10.71 -4.19
C VAL A 50 -19.10 -10.74 -3.75
N GLN A 51 -19.91 -11.64 -4.31
CA GLN A 51 -21.34 -11.77 -3.95
C GLN A 51 -21.55 -12.10 -2.46
N THR A 52 -20.67 -12.88 -1.84
CA THR A 52 -20.78 -13.17 -0.39
C THR A 52 -20.52 -11.95 0.50
N HIS A 53 -20.03 -10.85 -0.08
CA HIS A 53 -19.71 -9.60 0.60
C HIS A 53 -20.54 -8.41 0.10
N PHE A 54 -21.63 -8.62 -0.65
CA PHE A 54 -22.48 -7.52 -1.13
C PHE A 54 -23.06 -6.67 0.01
N ILE A 55 -23.32 -7.30 1.16
CA ILE A 55 -23.79 -6.65 2.37
C ILE A 55 -22.80 -6.94 3.49
N ASP A 56 -22.39 -5.91 4.21
CA ASP A 56 -21.56 -6.06 5.39
C ASP A 56 -22.35 -6.70 6.53
N LYS A 57 -22.12 -7.99 6.77
CA LYS A 57 -22.74 -8.76 7.86
C LYS A 57 -22.45 -8.20 9.25
N TYR A 58 -21.44 -7.35 9.40
CA TYR A 58 -21.06 -6.69 10.65
C TYR A 58 -21.24 -5.17 10.61
N TYR A 59 -22.08 -4.65 9.70
CA TYR A 59 -22.30 -3.22 9.53
C TYR A 59 -22.51 -2.46 10.85
N SER A 60 -23.37 -2.97 11.73
CA SER A 60 -23.68 -2.34 13.02
C SER A 60 -22.46 -2.26 13.95
N GLU A 61 -21.70 -3.35 14.03
CA GLU A 61 -20.48 -3.45 14.84
C GLU A 61 -19.39 -2.54 14.29
N ASN A 62 -19.12 -2.63 12.98
CA ASN A 62 -18.14 -1.80 12.30
C ASN A 62 -18.47 -0.32 12.49
N THR A 63 -19.74 0.08 12.28
CA THR A 63 -20.22 1.45 12.50
C THR A 63 -19.99 1.91 13.94
N THR A 64 -20.22 1.06 14.92
CA THR A 64 -19.96 1.38 16.34
C THR A 64 -18.48 1.65 16.59
N TYR A 65 -17.59 0.79 16.07
CA TYR A 65 -16.14 0.97 16.23
C TYR A 65 -15.61 2.20 15.49
N LEU A 66 -16.18 2.51 14.32
CA LEU A 66 -15.89 3.72 13.57
C LEU A 66 -16.17 4.98 14.40
N TYR A 67 -17.32 5.05 15.08
CA TYR A 67 -17.63 6.18 15.98
C TYR A 67 -16.71 6.25 17.21
N GLN A 68 -16.11 5.13 17.63
CA GLN A 68 -15.14 5.08 18.71
C GLN A 68 -13.69 5.37 18.26
N GLY A 69 -13.47 5.58 16.95
CA GLY A 69 -12.12 5.77 16.40
C GLY A 69 -11.23 4.53 16.47
N LYS A 70 -11.82 3.33 16.60
CA LYS A 70 -11.09 2.06 16.67
C LYS A 70 -11.03 1.41 15.29
N ALA A 71 -9.82 1.37 14.72
CA ALA A 71 -9.58 0.82 13.40
C ALA A 71 -9.11 -0.64 13.42
N GLU A 72 -8.57 -1.14 14.53
CA GLU A 72 -8.05 -2.49 14.64
C GLU A 72 -8.91 -3.33 15.58
N LEU A 73 -9.41 -4.45 15.06
CA LEU A 73 -10.17 -5.45 15.80
C LEU A 73 -9.42 -6.78 15.71
N LYS A 74 -9.84 -7.75 16.53
CA LYS A 74 -9.20 -9.07 16.60
C LYS A 74 -9.19 -9.79 15.26
N ASP A 75 -10.28 -9.69 14.49
CA ASP A 75 -10.52 -10.46 13.27
C ASP A 75 -10.48 -9.61 12.00
N ARG A 76 -10.39 -8.28 12.10
CA ARG A 76 -10.37 -7.38 10.95
C ARG A 76 -9.73 -6.03 11.25
N VAL A 77 -9.36 -5.34 10.19
CA VAL A 77 -8.94 -3.95 10.18
C VAL A 77 -9.97 -3.12 9.42
N LEU A 78 -10.30 -1.95 9.97
CA LEU A 78 -11.22 -0.98 9.42
C LEU A 78 -10.45 0.26 8.92
N ALA A 79 -10.91 0.85 7.82
CA ALA A 79 -10.52 2.19 7.41
C ALA A 79 -11.76 3.05 7.18
N PHE A 80 -11.69 4.32 7.55
CA PHE A 80 -12.82 5.25 7.43
C PHE A 80 -12.45 6.42 6.52
N PHE A 81 -13.43 6.85 5.71
CA PHE A 81 -13.28 7.95 4.79
C PHE A 81 -14.20 9.12 5.18
N SER A 82 -13.82 10.34 4.81
CA SER A 82 -14.56 11.56 5.17
C SER A 82 -15.99 11.59 4.63
N ASP A 83 -16.28 10.84 3.58
CA ASP A 83 -17.61 10.68 2.96
C ASP A 83 -18.49 9.62 3.66
N LYS A 84 -18.06 9.12 4.82
CA LYS A 84 -18.73 8.07 5.62
C LYS A 84 -18.73 6.68 4.98
N THR A 85 -18.06 6.50 3.85
CA THR A 85 -17.71 5.16 3.39
C THR A 85 -16.63 4.57 4.29
N TYR A 86 -16.51 3.25 4.27
CA TYR A 86 -15.50 2.56 5.06
C TYR A 86 -15.00 1.32 4.33
N ALA A 87 -13.85 0.81 4.75
CA ALA A 87 -13.27 -0.42 4.24
C ALA A 87 -13.04 -1.43 5.36
N VAL A 88 -13.16 -2.71 5.03
CA VAL A 88 -12.94 -3.85 5.93
C VAL A 88 -11.94 -4.80 5.28
N MET A 89 -10.90 -5.15 6.01
CA MET A 89 -9.97 -6.21 5.66
C MET A 89 -10.02 -7.28 6.75
N TYR A 90 -10.40 -8.50 6.41
CA TYR A 90 -10.42 -9.60 7.37
C TYR A 90 -9.03 -10.22 7.52
N ASN A 91 -8.66 -10.56 8.75
CA ASN A 91 -7.33 -11.06 9.08
C ASN A 91 -7.09 -12.49 8.58
N ASP A 92 -8.16 -13.28 8.40
CA ASP A 92 -8.12 -14.63 7.83
C ASP A 92 -7.89 -14.63 6.31
N ASN A 93 -8.21 -13.53 5.63
CA ASN A 93 -8.00 -13.35 4.20
C ASN A 93 -7.53 -11.91 3.86
N PRO A 94 -6.28 -11.56 4.19
CA PRO A 94 -5.77 -10.19 4.10
C PRO A 94 -5.49 -9.71 2.66
N LEU A 95 -5.67 -10.59 1.67
CA LEU A 95 -5.52 -10.27 0.25
C LEU A 95 -6.73 -9.54 -0.33
N TYR A 96 -7.84 -9.45 0.40
CA TYR A 96 -9.04 -8.74 -0.03
C TYR A 96 -9.40 -7.62 0.93
N VAL A 97 -9.87 -6.51 0.36
CA VAL A 97 -10.41 -5.37 1.10
C VAL A 97 -11.77 -5.02 0.51
N TRP A 98 -12.77 -4.89 1.37
CA TRP A 98 -14.16 -4.65 1.00
C TRP A 98 -14.54 -3.23 1.38
N TYR A 99 -14.95 -2.42 0.42
CA TYR A 99 -15.36 -1.03 0.63
C TYR A 99 -16.88 -0.98 0.64
N TYR A 100 -17.46 -0.36 1.65
CA TYR A 100 -18.89 -0.26 1.85
C TYR A 100 -19.34 1.20 1.90
N SER A 101 -20.55 1.43 1.40
CA SER A 101 -21.32 2.66 1.63
C SER A 101 -21.63 2.85 3.12
N SER A 102 -22.09 4.04 3.49
CA SER A 102 -22.59 4.34 4.84
C SER A 102 -23.81 3.52 5.28
N TYR A 103 -24.34 2.65 4.41
CA TYR A 103 -25.47 1.76 4.69
C TYR A 103 -25.07 0.27 4.63
N GLY A 104 -23.78 -0.04 4.54
CA GLY A 104 -23.27 -1.42 4.52
C GLY A 104 -23.39 -2.15 3.18
N ASN A 105 -23.77 -1.46 2.10
CA ASN A 105 -23.74 -2.02 0.74
C ASN A 105 -22.34 -1.91 0.13
N LEU A 106 -21.86 -2.99 -0.49
CA LEU A 106 -20.57 -3.03 -1.16
C LEU A 106 -20.51 -2.03 -2.31
N ILE A 107 -19.50 -1.16 -2.29
CA ILE A 107 -19.21 -0.19 -3.35
C ILE A 107 -18.00 -0.62 -4.18
N TYR A 108 -16.99 -1.22 -3.55
CA TYR A 108 -15.81 -1.75 -4.24
C TYR A 108 -15.22 -2.96 -3.53
N ALA A 109 -14.55 -3.82 -4.28
CA ALA A 109 -13.69 -4.87 -3.79
C ALA A 109 -12.27 -4.66 -4.29
N GLU A 110 -11.26 -4.70 -3.42
CA GLU A 110 -9.85 -4.59 -3.79
C GLU A 110 -9.14 -5.91 -3.53
N LYS A 111 -8.37 -6.36 -4.53
CA LYS A 111 -7.55 -7.56 -4.47
C LYS A 111 -6.07 -7.18 -4.48
N LYS A 112 -5.30 -7.72 -3.54
CA LYS A 112 -3.84 -7.63 -3.49
C LYS A 112 -3.22 -8.84 -4.19
N ASN A 113 -2.10 -8.65 -4.87
CA ASN A 113 -1.35 -9.77 -5.44
C ASN A 113 -0.47 -10.50 -4.42
N ARG A 114 -0.11 -9.84 -3.31
CA ARG A 114 0.66 -10.40 -2.18
C ARG A 114 0.49 -9.53 -0.93
N SER A 115 0.97 -10.03 0.21
CA SER A 115 0.83 -9.37 1.51
C SER A 115 1.97 -8.40 1.86
N GLU A 116 3.12 -8.53 1.21
CA GLU A 116 4.35 -7.78 1.55
C GLU A 116 4.67 -6.68 0.52
N TYR A 117 5.20 -5.57 1.01
CA TYR A 117 5.62 -4.45 0.17
C TYR A 117 6.86 -4.78 -0.67
N PRO A 118 6.99 -4.19 -1.88
CA PRO A 118 5.93 -3.48 -2.59
C PRO A 118 4.87 -4.47 -3.09
N TYR A 119 3.60 -4.10 -3.24
CA TYR A 119 2.58 -4.97 -3.83
C TYR A 119 1.60 -4.21 -4.71
N LYS A 120 0.94 -4.96 -5.59
CA LYS A 120 -0.07 -4.45 -6.51
C LYS A 120 -1.45 -4.66 -5.90
N THR A 121 -2.34 -3.69 -6.09
CA THR A 121 -3.75 -3.83 -5.79
C THR A 121 -4.61 -3.44 -6.97
N TYR A 122 -5.77 -4.07 -7.07
CA TYR A 122 -6.73 -3.86 -8.15
C TYR A 122 -8.10 -3.69 -7.51
N LYS A 123 -8.73 -2.54 -7.74
CA LYS A 123 -10.04 -2.21 -7.19
C LYS A 123 -11.12 -2.39 -8.25
N TYR A 124 -12.17 -3.10 -7.90
CA TYR A 124 -13.28 -3.45 -8.75
C TYR A 124 -14.58 -2.93 -8.19
N THR A 125 -15.51 -2.61 -9.07
CA THR A 125 -16.94 -2.51 -8.75
C THR A 125 -17.53 -3.90 -8.39
N PRO A 126 -18.71 -3.98 -7.77
CA PRO A 126 -19.36 -5.25 -7.46
C PRO A 126 -19.68 -6.12 -8.68
N ASP A 127 -19.89 -5.50 -9.85
CA ASP A 127 -20.06 -6.18 -11.15
C ASP A 127 -18.74 -6.63 -11.80
N GLY A 128 -17.59 -6.38 -11.16
CA GLY A 128 -16.28 -6.87 -11.59
C GLY A 128 -15.55 -5.95 -12.57
N ARG A 129 -16.06 -4.75 -12.85
CA ARG A 129 -15.34 -3.75 -13.65
C ARG A 129 -14.20 -3.13 -12.84
N LEU A 130 -12.98 -3.15 -13.40
CA LEU A 130 -11.78 -2.53 -12.82
C LEU A 130 -11.94 -0.99 -12.78
N VAL A 131 -11.66 -0.42 -11.61
CA VAL A 131 -11.81 1.02 -11.30
C VAL A 131 -10.45 1.70 -11.22
N ASN A 132 -9.48 1.08 -10.54
CA ASN A 132 -8.11 1.55 -10.48
C ASN A 132 -7.14 0.42 -10.15
N MET A 133 -5.85 0.70 -10.40
CA MET A 133 -4.73 -0.16 -10.09
C MET A 133 -3.76 0.63 -9.22
N SER A 134 -3.22 0.02 -8.17
CA SER A 134 -2.28 0.69 -7.29
C SER A 134 -1.01 -0.11 -7.09
N LEU A 135 0.13 0.58 -7.01
CA LEU A 135 1.38 0.02 -6.52
C LEU A 135 1.62 0.61 -5.14
N ARG A 136 1.47 -0.21 -4.11
CA ARG A 136 1.83 0.17 -2.74
C ARG A 136 3.30 -0.15 -2.52
N VAL A 137 4.12 0.87 -2.34
CA VAL A 137 5.58 0.73 -2.21
C VAL A 137 5.97 0.49 -0.76
N SER A 138 5.28 1.13 0.17
CA SER A 138 5.47 1.00 1.62
C SER A 138 4.17 1.34 2.35
N LYS A 139 4.19 1.32 3.70
CA LYS A 139 3.09 1.86 4.51
C LYS A 139 2.79 3.33 4.17
N GLY A 140 3.84 4.10 3.86
CA GLY A 140 3.76 5.53 3.59
C GLY A 140 3.54 5.90 2.13
N GLU A 141 3.84 5.01 1.17
CA GLU A 141 3.88 5.38 -0.24
C GLU A 141 3.00 4.48 -1.13
N THR A 142 2.19 5.10 -1.99
CA THR A 142 1.32 4.38 -2.93
C THR A 142 1.08 5.20 -4.19
N PHE A 143 1.22 4.58 -5.36
CA PHE A 143 0.78 5.14 -6.63
C PHE A 143 -0.56 4.52 -7.02
N ILE A 144 -1.50 5.32 -7.52
CA ILE A 144 -2.83 4.89 -7.95
C ILE A 144 -3.07 5.39 -9.37
N TYR A 145 -3.47 4.50 -10.27
CA TYR A 145 -3.71 4.80 -11.68
C TYR A 145 -5.10 4.36 -12.12
N THR A 146 -5.65 5.04 -13.13
CA THR A 146 -6.78 4.53 -13.90
C THR A 146 -6.40 3.24 -14.63
N PRO A 147 -7.38 2.44 -15.10
CA PRO A 147 -7.11 1.28 -15.94
C PRO A 147 -6.31 1.59 -17.21
N ASP A 148 -6.41 2.83 -17.71
CA ASP A 148 -5.69 3.33 -18.89
C ASP A 148 -4.30 3.88 -18.57
N GLY A 149 -3.93 3.95 -17.28
CA GLY A 149 -2.59 4.34 -16.83
C GLY A 149 -2.42 5.81 -16.46
N ASN A 150 -3.47 6.62 -16.41
CA ASN A 150 -3.38 7.99 -15.93
C ASN A 150 -3.22 8.00 -14.40
N LEU A 151 -2.30 8.80 -13.85
CA LEU A 151 -2.15 8.88 -12.40
C LEU A 151 -3.39 9.54 -11.79
N LEU A 152 -3.98 8.88 -10.81
CA LEU A 152 -5.06 9.42 -9.99
C LEU A 152 -4.50 10.08 -8.72
N ALA A 153 -3.50 9.46 -8.11
CA ALA A 153 -2.84 9.98 -6.92
C ALA A 153 -1.50 9.28 -6.68
N HIS A 154 -0.48 10.03 -6.28
CA HIS A 154 0.72 9.52 -5.61
C HIS A 154 0.68 9.92 -4.15
N TRP A 155 0.38 8.97 -3.28
CA TRP A 155 0.41 9.19 -1.83
C TRP A 155 1.84 9.05 -1.30
N VAL A 156 2.29 10.04 -0.54
CA VAL A 156 3.52 10.01 0.26
C VAL A 156 3.21 10.56 1.65
N GLY A 157 3.28 9.69 2.66
CA GLY A 157 2.91 10.01 4.03
C GLY A 157 1.46 10.49 4.11
N ALA A 158 1.27 11.74 4.53
CA ALA A 158 -0.04 12.36 4.71
C ALA A 158 -0.63 12.98 3.43
N ASN A 159 0.15 13.16 2.35
CA ASN A 159 -0.26 13.94 1.18
C ASN A 159 -0.42 13.08 -0.06
N ALA A 160 -1.38 13.41 -0.90
CA ALA A 160 -1.55 12.85 -2.25
C ALA A 160 -1.23 13.91 -3.30
N PHE A 161 -0.42 13.55 -4.28
CA PHE A 161 0.03 14.42 -5.35
C PHE A 161 -0.57 14.02 -6.71
N ASP A 162 -0.84 15.01 -7.55
CA ASP A 162 -1.11 14.81 -8.98
C ASP A 162 0.18 14.62 -9.80
N GLU A 163 0.07 14.47 -11.13
CA GLU A 163 1.25 14.29 -12.01
C GLU A 163 2.19 15.51 -12.04
N ASN A 164 1.69 16.69 -11.65
CA ASN A 164 2.45 17.94 -11.61
C ASN A 164 3.08 18.20 -10.23
N GLY A 165 2.84 17.33 -9.24
CA GLY A 165 3.32 17.49 -7.87
C GLY A 165 2.46 18.42 -7.01
N ASN A 166 1.24 18.78 -7.42
CA ASN A 166 0.32 19.53 -6.58
C ASN A 166 -0.38 18.60 -5.59
N ILE A 167 -0.59 19.08 -4.36
CA ILE A 167 -1.37 18.35 -3.37
C ILE A 167 -2.86 18.39 -3.77
N ILE A 168 -3.46 17.23 -3.94
CA ILE A 168 -4.88 17.08 -4.28
C ILE A 168 -5.72 16.53 -3.11
N MET A 169 -5.11 15.82 -2.18
CA MET A 169 -5.78 15.23 -1.01
C MET A 169 -4.81 15.06 0.17
N THR A 170 -5.36 14.94 1.37
CA THR A 170 -4.62 14.65 2.61
C THR A 170 -5.27 13.53 3.41
N ARG A 171 -4.48 12.82 4.22
CA ARG A 171 -4.95 11.79 5.15
C ARG A 171 -4.26 11.91 6.51
N LYS A 172 -4.88 11.36 7.56
CA LYS A 172 -4.16 11.09 8.81
C LYS A 172 -3.18 9.96 8.57
N TYR A 173 -1.91 10.18 8.91
CA TYR A 173 -0.85 9.20 8.77
C TYR A 173 -0.06 9.16 10.08
N TYR A 174 0.17 7.95 10.57
CA TYR A 174 0.97 7.67 11.77
C TYR A 174 2.08 6.70 11.36
N GLU A 175 3.33 7.10 11.57
CA GLU A 175 4.53 6.31 11.23
C GLU A 175 4.55 4.97 11.98
#